data_AF-A0A1G7NNF1-F1
#
_entry.id   AF-A0A1G7NNF1-F1
#
_cell.length_a   1.000
_cell.length_b   1.000
_cell.length_c   1.000
_cell.angle_alpha   90.00
_cell.angle_beta   90.00
_cell.angle_gamma   90.00
#
_symmetry.space_group_name_H-M   'P 1'
#
loop_
_entity.id
_entity.type
_entity.pdbx_description
1 polymer ?
#
loop_
_entity_poly.entity_id
_entity_poly.type
_entity_poly.pdbx_seq_one_letter_code
_entity_poly.pdbx_strand_id
1 'polypeptide(L)' 'MSKLNKEWHAAHPMDKNPTTEERLTWHLEHTAECGCRPIPASLLSIMAQRGIAMPERGRAEQAVDQTAE' A
#
# COMPACT_ATOMS: atom_id res chain seq x y z
N MET A 1 -10.75 5.32 -9.80
CA MET A 1 -11.27 6.22 -8.74
C MET A 1 -11.15 5.48 -7.41
N SER A 2 -9.97 5.50 -6.79
CA SER A 2 -9.73 4.75 -5.55
C SER A 2 -10.42 5.49 -4.40
N LYS A 3 -11.49 4.90 -3.87
CA LYS A 3 -12.34 5.54 -2.86
C LYS A 3 -11.68 5.38 -1.49
N LEU A 4 -11.25 6.51 -0.90
CA LEU A 4 -10.71 6.56 0.45
C LEU A 4 -11.68 5.90 1.47
N ASN A 5 -11.20 4.85 2.12
CA ASN A 5 -11.87 4.22 3.25
C ASN A 5 -11.57 4.99 4.54
N LYS A 6 -12.44 5.95 4.87
CA LYS A 6 -12.27 6.82 6.05
C LYS A 6 -12.28 6.04 7.37
N GLU A 7 -13.07 4.99 7.47
CA GLU A 7 -13.17 4.16 8.68
C GLU A 7 -11.86 3.44 8.95
N TRP A 8 -11.25 2.88 7.91
CA TRP A 8 -9.94 2.23 8.02
C TRP A 8 -8.84 3.22 8.43
N HIS A 9 -8.78 4.41 7.83
CA HIS A 9 -7.80 5.44 8.23
C HIS A 9 -7.97 5.93 9.67
N ALA A 10 -9.20 5.96 10.19
CA ALA A 10 -9.47 6.34 11.57
C ALA A 10 -9.03 5.25 12.56
N ALA A 11 -9.19 3.98 12.20
CA ALA A 11 -8.78 2.84 13.02
C ALA A 11 -7.27 2.52 12.91
N HIS A 12 -6.66 2.75 11.74
CA HIS A 12 -5.25 2.51 11.45
C HIS A 12 -4.55 3.82 11.03
N PRO A 13 -4.39 4.79 11.93
CA PRO A 13 -3.56 5.96 11.65
C PRO A 13 -2.09 5.55 11.54
N MET A 14 -1.37 6.11 10.59
CA MET A 14 0.08 5.92 10.51
C MET A 14 0.74 6.66 11.68
N ASP A 15 1.68 5.98 12.35
CA ASP A 15 2.46 6.59 13.42
C ASP A 15 3.29 7.77 12.88
N LYS A 16 3.73 8.67 13.78
CA LYS A 16 4.59 9.81 13.40
C LYS A 16 5.99 9.35 13.00
N ASN A 17 6.49 8.27 13.57
CA ASN A 17 7.84 7.78 13.31
C ASN A 17 7.88 6.25 13.16
N PRO A 18 7.13 5.69 12.20
CA PRO A 18 7.01 4.25 12.04
C PRO A 18 8.33 3.68 11.54
N THR A 19 8.68 2.51 12.07
CA THR A 19 9.75 1.71 11.50
C THR A 19 9.40 1.28 10.08
N THR A 20 10.40 0.83 9.33
CA THR A 20 10.21 0.30 7.97
C THR A 20 9.16 -0.82 7.94
N GLU A 21 9.13 -1.65 8.98
CA GLU A 21 8.23 -2.80 9.07
C GLU A 21 6.80 -2.37 9.39
N GLU A 22 6.60 -1.47 10.36
CA GLU A 22 5.28 -0.89 10.63
C GLU A 22 4.72 -0.16 9.40
N ARG A 23 5.57 0.62 8.73
CA ARG A 23 5.19 1.33 7.51
C ARG A 23 4.83 0.35 6.39
N LEU A 24 5.54 -0.77 6.28
CA LEU A 24 5.27 -1.80 5.29
C LEU A 24 3.94 -2.51 5.57
N THR A 25 3.74 -3.00 6.80
CA THR A 25 2.50 -3.67 7.22
C THR A 25 1.30 -2.75 7.01
N TRP A 26 1.41 -1.49 7.42
CA TRP A 26 0.36 -0.51 7.20
C TRP A 26 0.01 -0.36 5.72
N HIS A 27 1.00 -0.31 4.82
CA HIS A 27 0.73 -0.20 3.38
C HIS A 27 0.10 -1.46 2.80
N LEU A 28 0.48 -2.66 3.28
CA LEU A 28 -0.13 -3.91 2.85
C LEU A 28 -1.62 -3.95 3.22
N GLU A 29 -1.94 -3.62 4.47
CA GLU A 29 -3.33 -3.53 4.95
C GLU A 29 -4.09 -2.40 4.25
N HIS A 30 -3.49 -1.22 4.13
CA HIS A 30 -4.06 -0.09 3.42
C HIS A 30 -4.44 -0.46 1.98
N THR A 31 -3.56 -1.14 1.26
CA THR A 31 -3.83 -1.58 -0.11
C THR A 31 -4.91 -2.66 -0.17
N ALA A 32 -5.03 -3.50 0.86
CA ALA A 32 -6.11 -4.48 0.97
C ALA A 32 -7.46 -3.84 1.32
N GLU A 33 -7.52 -2.76 2.11
CA GLU A 33 -8.76 -2.20 2.67
C GLU A 33 -9.24 -0.90 2.01
N CYS A 34 -8.29 -0.07 1.57
CA CYS A 34 -8.53 1.29 1.06
C CYS A 34 -7.99 1.47 -0.37
N GLY A 35 -6.70 1.21 -0.60
CA GLY A 35 -6.06 1.36 -1.91
C GLY A 35 -5.99 2.80 -2.43
N CYS A 36 -6.34 3.82 -1.63
CA CYS A 36 -6.45 5.20 -2.12
C CYS A 36 -5.11 5.82 -2.58
N ARG A 37 -4.00 5.19 -2.23
CA ARG A 37 -2.64 5.53 -2.63
C ARG A 37 -1.83 4.28 -2.95
N PRO A 38 -0.96 4.35 -3.98
CA PRO A 38 -0.04 3.28 -4.31
C PRO A 38 1.06 3.15 -3.26
N ILE A 39 1.66 1.95 -3.19
CA ILE A 39 2.77 1.67 -2.29
C ILE A 39 4.03 2.41 -2.79
N PRO A 40 4.73 3.16 -1.93
CA PRO A 40 5.91 3.93 -2.33
C PRO A 40 7.05 3.01 -2.79
N ALA A 41 7.83 3.48 -3.77
CA ALA A 41 8.92 2.72 -4.41
C ALA A 41 9.96 2.17 -3.42
N SER A 42 10.24 2.88 -2.32
CA SER A 42 11.17 2.41 -1.29
C SER A 42 10.66 1.13 -0.61
N LEU A 43 9.36 1.05 -0.30
CA LEU A 43 8.75 -0.16 0.25
C LEU A 43 8.64 -1.27 -0.80
N LEU A 44 8.33 -0.93 -2.06
CA LEU A 44 8.33 -1.91 -3.16
C LEU A 44 9.69 -2.59 -3.32
N SER A 45 10.78 -1.82 -3.22
CA SER A 45 12.14 -2.37 -3.24
C SER A 45 12.40 -3.30 -2.07
N ILE A 46 11.96 -2.94 -0.86
CA ILE A 46 12.09 -3.81 0.32
C ILE A 46 11.28 -5.09 0.14
N MET A 47 10.06 -5.01 -0.39
CA MET A 47 9.23 -6.17 -0.65
C MET A 47 9.87 -7.10 -1.69
N ALA A 48 10.40 -6.54 -2.78
CA ALA A 48 11.11 -7.30 -3.80
C ALA A 48 12.36 -8.00 -3.22
N GLN A 49 13.15 -7.29 -2.41
CA GLN A 49 14.34 -7.84 -1.76
C GLN A 49 13.98 -8.95 -0.75
N ARG A 50 12.86 -8.81 -0.04
CA ARG A 50 12.39 -9.77 0.97
C ARG A 50 11.51 -10.88 0.39
N GLY A 51 11.15 -10.84 -0.89
CA GLY A 51 10.24 -11.80 -1.52
C GLY A 51 8.79 -11.72 -1.03
N ILE A 52 8.35 -10.55 -0.55
CA ILE A 52 7.00 -10.35 -0.01
C ILE A 52 6.03 -10.09 -1.18
N ALA A 53 4.99 -10.91 -1.28
CA ALA A 53 3.96 -10.76 -2.31
C ALA A 53 3.02 -9.58 -1.99
N MET A 54 2.65 -8.82 -3.02
CA MET A 54 1.61 -7.78 -2.94
C MET A 54 0.23 -8.40 -2.72
N PRO A 55 -0.65 -7.78 -1.91
CA PRO A 55 -2.04 -8.20 -1.80
C PRO A 55 -2.77 -8.06 -3.15
N GLU A 56 -3.71 -8.97 -3.45
CA GLU A 56 -4.34 -9.07 -4.77
C GLU A 56 -5.05 -7.78 -5.22
N ARG A 57 -5.67 -7.05 -4.28
CA ARG A 57 -6.31 -5.75 -4.54
C ARG A 57 -5.29 -4.69 -5.01
N GLY A 58 -4.05 -4.75 -4.49
CA GLY A 58 -2.96 -3.87 -4.89
C GLY A 58 -2.40 -4.16 -6.26
N ARG A 59 -2.34 -5.44 -6.64
CA ARG A 59 -1.88 -5.88 -7.96
C ARG A 59 -2.78 -5.32 -9.07
N ALA A 60 -4.09 -5.27 -8.84
CA ALA A 60 -5.05 -4.74 -9.82
C ALA A 60 -4.94 -3.21 -10.00
N GLU A 61 -4.73 -2.45 -8.91
CA GLU A 61 -4.61 -0.99 -9.01
C GLU A 61 -3.23 -0.52 -9.52
N GLN A 62 -2.14 -1.23 -9.20
CA GLN A 62 -0.81 -0.87 -9.74
C GLN A 62 -0.65 -1.20 -11.23
N ALA A 63 -1.40 -2.19 -11.75
CA ALA A 63 -1.38 -2.52 -13.18
C ALA A 63 -2.09 -1.47 -14.05
N VAL A 64 -2.97 -0.64 -13.47
CA VAL A 64 -3.73 0.38 -14.23
C VAL A 64 -2.90 1.65 -14.50
N ASP A 65 -1.83 1.89 -13.75
CA ASP A 65 -0.92 3.04 -13.91
C ASP A 65 0.15 2.82 -14.99
N GLN A 66 0.19 1.62 -15.62
CA GLN A 66 1.16 1.30 -16.67
C GLN A 66 0.60 1.43 -18.10
N THR A 67 -0.55 2.10 -18.30
CA THR A 67 -1.16 2.33 -19.63
C THR A 67 -1.31 3.81 -19.98
N ALA A 68 -0.32 4.64 -19.65
CA ALA A 68 -0.18 5.96 -20.25
C ALA A 68 0.80 5.87 -21.43
N GLU A 69 0.23 5.63 -22.61
CA GLU A 69 0.87 5.89 -23.92
C GLU A 69 0.80 7.39 -24.25
#